data_AF-A0A1F8USK5-F1
#
_entry.id   AF-A0A1F8USK5-F1
#
_cell.length_a   1.000
_cell.length_b   1.000
_cell.length_c   1.000
_cell.angle_alpha   90.00
_cell.angle_beta   90.00
_cell.angle_gamma   90.00
#
_symmetry.space_group_name_H-M   'P 1'
#
loop_
_entity.id
_entity.type
_entity.pdbx_description
1 polymer ?
#
loop_
_entity_poly.entity_id
_entity_poly.type
_entity_poly.pdbx_seq_one_letter_code
_entity_poly.pdbx_strand_id
1 'polypeptide(L)'
;MKKIPYGISNYKELTELNMYYVDKTKYIEVFEEKDRYQFFIRPRRFGKSLFLTMMECYYDINEKENFEKYFGELYIGKNKTAE
;
A
#
# COMPACT_ATOMS: atom_id res chain seq x y z
N MET A 1 7.66 -20.40 0.54
CA MET A 1 6.74 -19.98 -0.55
C MET A 1 5.61 -19.18 0.08
N LYS A 2 5.36 -17.92 -0.34
CA LYS A 2 4.28 -17.10 0.23
C LYS A 2 2.91 -17.55 -0.31
N LYS A 3 1.87 -17.52 0.52
CA LYS A 3 0.50 -17.88 0.10
C LYS A 3 -0.12 -16.79 -0.77
N ILE A 4 -0.90 -17.18 -1.77
CA ILE A 4 -1.66 -16.22 -2.58
C ILE A 4 -2.84 -15.69 -1.75
N PRO A 5 -3.03 -14.36 -1.63
CA PRO A 5 -4.11 -13.76 -0.84
C PRO A 5 -5.46 -13.86 -1.57
N TYR A 6 -6.15 -14.99 -1.41
CA TYR A 6 -7.49 -15.17 -1.93
C TYR A 6 -8.53 -14.60 -0.95
N GLY A 7 -9.30 -13.61 -1.37
CA GLY A 7 -10.32 -12.96 -0.54
C GLY A 7 -9.80 -11.91 0.44
N ILE A 8 -8.48 -11.77 0.60
CA ILE A 8 -7.86 -10.74 1.45
C ILE A 8 -7.71 -9.44 0.66
N SER A 9 -8.28 -8.35 1.19
CA SER A 9 -8.22 -7.01 0.58
C SER A 9 -7.74 -5.93 1.56
N ASN A 10 -7.26 -6.33 2.74
CA ASN A 10 -6.67 -5.46 3.75
C ASN A 10 -5.13 -5.57 3.70
N TYR A 11 -4.46 -4.43 3.57
CA TYR A 11 -3.00 -4.39 3.45
C TYR A 11 -2.25 -4.82 4.72
N LYS A 12 -2.71 -4.40 5.90
CA LYS A 12 -2.09 -4.76 7.18
C LYS A 12 -2.18 -6.27 7.41
N GLU A 13 -3.38 -6.84 7.27
CA GLU A 13 -3.62 -8.28 7.38
C GLU A 13 -2.75 -9.08 6.40
N LEU A 14 -2.68 -8.65 5.14
CA LEU A 14 -1.86 -9.28 4.11
C LEU A 14 -0.37 -9.33 4.51
N THR A 15 0.12 -8.22 5.09
CA THR A 15 1.52 -8.06 5.51
C THR A 15 1.82 -8.90 6.76
N GLU A 16 0.94 -8.88 7.74
CA GLU A 16 1.06 -9.65 8.99
C GLU A 16 1.00 -11.15 8.75
N LEU A 17 0.17 -11.60 7.82
CA LEU A 17 0.10 -13.01 7.40
C LEU A 17 1.23 -13.42 6.43
N ASN A 18 2.17 -12.51 6.13
CA ASN A 18 3.30 -12.70 5.22
C ASN A 18 2.89 -13.34 3.87
N MET A 19 1.79 -12.85 3.30
CA MET A 19 1.24 -13.35 2.05
C MET A 19 1.96 -12.74 0.83
N TYR A 20 1.69 -13.29 -0.34
CA TYR A 20 2.23 -12.79 -1.59
C TYR A 20 1.64 -11.41 -1.89
N TYR A 21 2.50 -10.39 -1.95
CA TYR A 21 2.17 -9.02 -2.31
C TYR A 21 3.01 -8.59 -3.50
N VAL A 22 2.39 -7.91 -4.46
CA VAL A 22 3.12 -7.19 -5.50
C VAL A 22 3.24 -5.76 -5.03
N ASP A 23 4.48 -5.30 -4.84
CA ASP A 23 4.75 -3.95 -4.36
C ASP A 23 4.18 -2.89 -5.33
N LYS A 24 3.26 -2.08 -4.81
CA LYS A 24 2.63 -0.94 -5.50
C LYS A 24 2.92 0.38 -4.78
N THR A 25 3.80 0.39 -3.78
CA THR A 25 4.04 1.57 -2.94
C THR A 25 4.69 2.72 -3.71
N LYS A 26 5.40 2.44 -4.82
CA LYS A 26 5.89 3.48 -5.75
C LYS A 26 4.82 4.44 -6.27
N TYR A 27 3.56 4.00 -6.30
CA TYR A 27 2.49 4.86 -6.77
C TYR A 27 2.17 5.96 -5.75
N ILE A 28 2.51 5.82 -4.47
CA ILE A 28 2.33 6.89 -3.47
C ILE A 28 3.03 8.18 -3.93
N GLU A 29 4.32 8.07 -4.29
CA GLU A 29 5.11 9.18 -4.86
C GLU A 29 4.42 9.78 -6.09
N VAL A 30 4.00 8.93 -7.04
CA VAL A 30 3.26 9.37 -8.22
C VAL A 30 1.94 10.07 -7.87
N PHE A 31 1.26 9.66 -6.79
CA PHE A 31 0.01 10.28 -6.34
C PHE A 31 0.26 11.66 -5.72
N GLU A 32 1.31 11.81 -4.92
CA GLU A 32 1.69 13.07 -4.26
C GLU A 32 2.16 14.14 -5.26
N GLU A 33 2.75 13.73 -6.38
CA GLU A 33 3.16 14.64 -7.46
C GLU A 33 2.01 15.13 -8.36
N LYS A 34 0.80 14.57 -8.24
CA LYS A 34 -0.31 14.84 -9.17
C LYS A 34 -1.33 15.81 -8.60
N ASP A 35 -2.01 16.51 -9.52
CA ASP A 35 -3.06 17.49 -9.20
C ASP A 35 -4.27 16.88 -8.47
N ARG A 36 -5.08 17.80 -7.93
CA ARG A 36 -6.18 17.64 -6.94
C ARG A 36 -7.15 16.48 -7.10
N TYR A 37 -7.27 15.84 -8.26
CA TYR A 37 -8.25 14.78 -8.49
C TYR A 37 -7.64 13.55 -9.17
N GLN A 38 -7.77 12.41 -8.49
CA GLN A 38 -7.37 11.11 -9.00
C GLN A 38 -8.60 10.23 -9.19
N PHE A 39 -8.75 9.69 -10.40
CA PHE A 39 -9.86 8.79 -10.74
C PHE A 39 -9.36 7.36 -10.88
N PHE A 40 -9.84 6.47 -10.02
CA PHE A 40 -9.63 5.05 -10.18
C PHE A 40 -10.63 4.48 -11.19
N ILE A 41 -10.14 4.05 -12.35
CA ILE A 41 -10.95 3.34 -13.35
C ILE A 41 -11.66 2.12 -12.71
N ARG A 42 -12.76 1.64 -13.33
CA ARG A 42 -13.58 0.54 -12.79
C ARG A 42 -13.27 -0.89 -13.32
N PRO A 43 -12.01 -1.35 -13.55
CA PRO A 43 -11.80 -2.77 -13.79
C PRO A 43 -12.05 -3.56 -12.49
N ARG A 44 -12.87 -4.62 -12.58
CA ARG A 44 -13.21 -5.46 -11.43
C ARG A 44 -11.97 -6.25 -10.98
N ARG A 45 -11.81 -6.47 -9.67
CA ARG A 45 -10.70 -7.24 -9.07
C ARG A 45 -9.29 -6.71 -9.37
N PHE A 46 -9.15 -5.43 -9.72
CA PHE A 46 -7.85 -4.80 -9.99
C PHE A 46 -7.02 -4.45 -8.74
N GLY A 47 -7.53 -4.77 -7.54
CA GLY A 47 -6.84 -4.49 -6.28
C GLY A 47 -6.93 -3.04 -5.82
N LYS A 48 -7.96 -2.29 -6.23
CA LYS A 48 -8.19 -0.91 -5.76
C LYS A 48 -8.39 -0.83 -4.25
N SER A 49 -9.21 -1.71 -3.68
CA SER A 49 -9.45 -1.76 -2.23
C SER A 49 -8.16 -2.03 -1.45
N LEU A 50 -7.33 -2.97 -1.93
CA LEU A 50 -6.02 -3.25 -1.34
C LEU A 50 -5.08 -2.04 -1.40
N PHE A 51 -5.12 -1.29 -2.51
CA PHE A 51 -4.34 -0.06 -2.65
C PHE A 51 -4.80 1.04 -1.70
N LEU A 52 -6.12 1.24 -1.54
CA LEU A 52 -6.68 2.21 -0.60
C LEU A 52 -6.32 1.87 0.87
N THR A 53 -6.42 0.60 1.26
CA THR A 53 -6.03 0.19 2.63
C THR A 53 -4.53 0.30 2.87
N MET A 54 -3.72 0.16 1.81
CA MET A 54 -2.28 0.44 1.87
C MET A 54 -2.02 1.94 2.09
N MET A 55 -2.70 2.83 1.35
CA MET A 55 -2.59 4.28 1.55
C MET A 55 -3.08 4.71 2.93
N GLU A 56 -4.20 4.13 3.40
CA GLU A 56 -4.70 4.34 4.76
C GLU A 56 -3.62 3.98 5.78
N CYS A 57 -2.96 2.82 5.63
CA CYS A 57 -1.85 2.43 6.50
C CYS A 57 -0.64 3.36 6.40
N TYR A 58 -0.37 3.96 5.24
CA TYR A 58 0.77 4.85 5.02
C TYR A 58 0.55 6.23 5.63
N TYR A 59 -0.66 6.80 5.48
CA TYR A 59 -0.99 8.15 5.94
C TYR A 59 -1.57 8.22 7.36
N ASP A 60 -1.89 7.09 7.99
CA ASP A 60 -2.38 7.05 9.37
C ASP A 60 -1.26 7.35 10.37
N ILE A 61 -1.39 8.46 11.10
CA ILE A 61 -0.44 8.88 12.13
C ILE A 61 -0.27 7.86 13.25
N ASN A 62 -1.31 7.05 13.53
CA ASN A 62 -1.23 6.00 14.55
C ASN A 62 -0.33 4.85 14.11
N GLU A 63 -0.02 4.74 12.82
CA GLU A 63 0.87 3.72 12.26
C GLU A 63 2.31 4.22 12.06
N LYS A 64 2.62 5.45 12.49
CA LYS A 64 3.97 6.04 12.36
C LYS A 64 5.06 5.15 12.95
N GLU A 65 4.82 4.57 14.12
CA GLU A 65 5.79 3.68 14.79
C GLU A 65 5.93 2.32 14.08
N ASN A 66 4.93 1.93 13.29
CA ASN A 66 4.90 0.67 12.54
C ASN A 66 5.39 0.83 11.09
N PHE A 67 5.91 1.99 10.71
CA PHE A 67 6.34 2.27 9.33
C PHE A 67 7.32 1.20 8.82
N GLU A 68 8.38 0.91 9.58
CA GLU A 68 9.40 -0.06 9.15
C GLU A 68 8.83 -1.48 9.05
N LYS A 69 7.87 -1.85 9.92
CA LYS A 69 7.16 -3.14 9.85
C LYS A 69 6.40 -3.30 8.53
N TYR A 70 5.69 -2.25 8.10
CA TYR A 70 4.82 -2.33 6.94
C TYR A 70 5.49 -1.96 5.62
N PHE A 71 6.48 -1.08 5.63
CA PHE A 71 7.02 -0.47 4.41
C PHE A 71 8.54 -0.60 4.26
N GLY A 72 9.29 -0.97 5.30
CA GLY A 72 10.76 -0.94 5.30
C GLY A 72 11.40 -1.71 4.14
N GLU A 73 10.83 -2.85 3.77
CA GLU A 73 11.33 -3.67 2.65
C GLU A 73 10.82 -3.25 1.27
N LEU A 74 9.78 -2.39 1.22
CA LEU A 74 9.11 -1.96 0.00
C LEU A 74 9.77 -0.72 -0.60
N TYR A 75 9.37 -0.36 -1.82
CA TYR A 75 9.89 0.80 -2.53
C TYR A 75 9.79 2.09 -1.69
N ILE A 76 8.64 2.38 -1.08
CA ILE A 76 8.43 3.63 -0.33
C ILE A 76 9.22 3.67 0.99
N GLY A 77 9.54 2.53 1.59
CA GLY A 77 10.43 2.48 2.75
C GLY A 77 11.86 2.89 2.42
N LYS A 78 12.29 2.57 1.19
CA LYS A 78 13.63 2.88 0.65
C LYS A 78 13.70 4.25 -0.04
N ASN A 79 12.56 4.79 -0.49
CA ASN A 79 12.43 6.06 -1.20
C ASN A 79 11.32 6.89 -0.54
N LYS A 80 11.58 7.38 0.68
CA LYS A 80 10.60 8.16 1.44
C LYS A 80 10.27 9.45 0.71
N THR A 81 8.99 9.78 0.61
CA THR A 81 8.53 11.07 0.10
C THR A 81 8.76 12.16 1.15
N ALA A 82 8.71 13.43 0.74
CA ALA A 82 8.88 14.55 1.66
C ALA A 82 7.71 14.61 2.66
N GLU A 83 8.00 14.91 3.94
CA GLU A 83 6.97 15.24 4.96
C GLU A 83 6.32 16.60 4.69
#